data_AF-A0A6I5ER41-F1
#
_entry.id   AF-A0A6I5ER41-F1
#
_cell.length_a   1.000
_cell.length_b   1.000
_cell.length_c   1.000
_cell.angle_alpha   90.00
_cell.angle_beta   90.00
_cell.angle_gamma   90.00
#
_symmetry.space_group_name_H-M   'P 1'
#
loop_
_entity.id
_entity.type
_entity.pdbx_description
1 polymer ?
#
loop_
_entity_poly.entity_id
_entity_poly.type
_entity_poly.pdbx_seq_one_letter_code
_entity_poly.pdbx_strand_id
1 'polypeptide(L)'
;MRRINRNQPLHAVSIIAEIVRRFRPRHRSRGRGENSVRSRILSRRRATVLAVAVSAALLPVSAAGAATGSAATSGTADRATTDAFGRIADAVLTDRTAALLDRQQLKSTAAKIKGGVRLSSALTKTEGTALSALRGRQSRLAALGEAYTAADTRVGVDKTRIKGSRATVEVTETTVLTYKKIRGDEPRTTGFKAHHELTFVAQADGTWKLSGLRSTDKGPRAVNEPVTTAPAKVRPSAVIDAPRAATTYPAPANPKQTTGTGYDYTAMAAYAEKYWKNYNTAYRKFNGVGGDCTNFVSQSLLAGKWQPISTVTPEEYDTWYYVANGQSDSWAGVNEWSWFTQTAKRTTPLANVYQLDVGDVLQMDFDKDGSKDHTMITSYRGSNGVPYLTYHDADTYRRSLSSLIASYPTAAFYGYRT
;
A
#
# COMPACT_ATOMS: atom_id res chain seq x y z
N MET A 1 2.71 -65.33 -38.94
CA MET A 1 2.46 -66.70 -38.43
C MET A 1 2.92 -66.78 -36.98
N ARG A 2 2.07 -67.30 -36.07
CA ARG A 2 2.25 -67.58 -34.61
C ARG A 2 2.58 -66.38 -33.71
N ARG A 3 1.66 -65.74 -32.95
CA ARG A 3 0.74 -66.15 -31.85
C ARG A 3 1.43 -66.69 -30.56
N ILE A 4 1.27 -65.92 -29.47
CA ILE A 4 0.79 -66.30 -28.11
C ILE A 4 1.88 -66.99 -27.22
N ASN A 5 2.11 -66.69 -25.93
CA ASN A 5 1.21 -66.30 -24.82
C ASN A 5 1.93 -65.73 -23.56
N ARG A 6 1.19 -64.87 -22.83
CA ARG A 6 0.90 -64.84 -21.36
C ARG A 6 1.98 -65.13 -20.29
N ASN A 7 2.20 -64.18 -19.37
CA ASN A 7 1.51 -64.10 -18.05
C ASN A 7 2.23 -63.11 -17.09
N GLN A 8 1.48 -62.10 -16.60
CA GLN A 8 1.65 -61.47 -15.27
C GLN A 8 1.03 -62.40 -14.19
N PRO A 9 1.25 -62.30 -12.84
CA PRO A 9 1.11 -61.03 -12.08
C PRO A 9 1.81 -60.84 -10.68
N LEU A 10 1.81 -59.57 -10.24
CA LEU A 10 1.49 -59.02 -8.89
C LEU A 10 2.44 -59.06 -7.64
N HIS A 11 2.47 -57.86 -7.00
CA HIS A 11 2.60 -57.49 -5.57
C HIS A 11 3.97 -57.47 -4.83
N ALA A 12 4.39 -56.27 -4.40
CA ALA A 12 4.70 -55.86 -3.01
C ALA A 12 5.52 -54.54 -3.01
N VAL A 13 4.94 -53.39 -2.67
CA VAL A 13 4.94 -52.75 -1.33
C VAL A 13 6.31 -52.17 -0.89
N SER A 14 6.35 -50.83 -0.89
CA SER A 14 6.99 -49.94 0.10
C SER A 14 8.51 -49.99 0.32
N ILE A 15 9.22 -48.96 -0.13
CA ILE A 15 10.50 -48.54 0.49
C ILE A 15 10.40 -47.03 0.79
N ILE A 16 9.95 -46.75 2.01
CA ILE A 16 10.22 -45.52 2.76
C ILE A 16 11.28 -45.90 3.81
N ALA A 17 12.19 -44.97 4.09
CA ALA A 17 13.16 -44.92 5.19
C ALA A 17 14.58 -45.42 4.89
N GLU A 18 15.36 -44.58 4.19
CA GLU A 18 16.80 -44.49 4.42
C GLU A 18 17.20 -43.01 4.43
N ILE A 19 18.13 -42.62 5.32
CA ILE A 19 18.58 -41.25 5.67
C ILE A 19 17.91 -40.64 6.91
N VAL A 20 18.04 -41.34 8.06
CA VAL A 20 18.24 -40.68 9.37
C VAL A 20 19.31 -41.46 10.13
N ARG A 21 20.59 -41.14 9.89
CA ARG A 21 21.69 -41.51 10.80
C ARG A 21 22.99 -40.78 10.41
N ARG A 22 23.18 -39.58 10.95
CA ARG A 22 24.50 -39.07 11.39
C ARG A 22 24.29 -37.75 12.13
N PHE A 23 25.06 -37.57 13.20
CA PHE A 23 25.13 -36.44 14.13
C PHE A 23 24.22 -36.48 15.38
N ARG A 24 24.64 -37.28 16.36
CA ARG A 24 24.59 -36.89 17.78
C ARG A 24 26.02 -36.72 18.29
N PRO A 25 26.38 -35.61 18.99
CA PRO A 25 27.60 -35.58 19.78
C PRO A 25 27.36 -36.20 21.16
N ARG A 26 28.30 -37.04 21.59
CA ARG A 26 28.39 -37.61 22.94
C ARG A 26 28.99 -36.60 23.91
N HIS A 27 28.40 -36.48 25.08
CA HIS A 27 29.01 -35.91 26.28
C HIS A 27 30.20 -36.77 26.74
N ARG A 28 31.32 -36.12 27.09
CA ARG A 28 32.36 -36.68 27.97
C ARG A 28 32.88 -35.57 28.89
N SER A 29 33.05 -35.91 30.17
CA SER A 29 33.38 -35.04 31.29
C SER A 29 34.86 -35.12 31.69
N ARG A 30 35.26 -34.21 32.60
CA ARG A 30 36.56 -33.97 33.30
C ARG A 30 37.50 -32.99 32.57
N GLY A 31 38.10 -31.99 33.22
CA GLY A 31 38.06 -31.51 34.60
C GLY A 31 39.03 -30.32 34.78
N ARG A 32 38.80 -29.53 35.85
CA ARG A 32 39.71 -28.65 36.63
C ARG A 32 40.65 -27.65 35.91
N GLY A 33 40.44 -26.36 36.21
CA GLY A 33 41.40 -25.27 36.05
C GLY A 33 40.89 -24.03 36.79
N GLU A 34 41.69 -23.53 37.74
CA GLU A 34 41.36 -22.57 38.80
C GLU A 34 41.27 -21.08 38.38
N ASN A 35 40.63 -20.34 39.29
CA ASN A 35 40.99 -19.00 39.81
C ASN A 35 40.30 -17.71 39.31
N SER A 36 39.56 -17.15 40.27
CA SER A 36 39.54 -15.74 40.72
C SER A 36 38.98 -14.68 39.78
N VAL A 37 37.76 -14.21 40.07
CA VAL A 37 37.44 -12.78 40.03
C VAL A 37 36.64 -12.37 41.27
N ARG A 38 37.19 -11.38 41.98
CA ARG A 38 36.68 -10.73 43.19
C ARG A 38 35.34 -10.03 42.95
N SER A 39 34.46 -10.11 43.94
CA SER A 39 33.24 -9.30 44.04
C SER A 39 33.54 -7.88 44.50
N ARG A 40 32.77 -6.91 43.99
CA ARG A 40 32.46 -5.66 44.71
C ARG A 40 30.97 -5.39 44.61
N ILE A 41 30.37 -5.33 45.79
CA ILE A 41 29.00 -4.94 46.12
C ILE A 41 28.90 -3.41 46.04
N LEU A 42 27.74 -2.86 45.66
CA LEU A 42 27.03 -1.80 46.42
C LEU A 42 25.62 -1.46 45.87
N SER A 43 24.67 -1.71 46.77
CA SER A 43 23.35 -1.11 47.04
C SER A 43 22.56 -0.33 45.96
N ARG A 44 21.32 -0.78 45.74
CA ARG A 44 20.21 0.04 45.21
C ARG A 44 19.33 0.53 46.37
N ARG A 45 19.16 1.85 46.46
CA ARG A 45 18.13 2.51 47.30
C ARG A 45 16.75 2.33 46.67
N ARG A 46 15.77 1.85 47.45
CA ARG A 46 14.34 2.01 47.19
C ARG A 46 13.84 3.15 48.08
N ALA A 47 13.16 4.13 47.50
CA ALA A 47 12.44 5.16 48.24
C ALA A 47 10.94 4.92 48.05
N THR A 48 10.27 4.67 49.17
CA THR A 48 8.82 4.56 49.33
C THR A 48 8.29 5.96 49.65
N VAL A 49 7.28 6.45 48.94
CA VAL A 49 6.57 7.70 49.29
C VAL A 49 5.22 7.32 49.90
N LEU A 50 5.03 7.71 51.15
CA LEU A 50 3.78 7.60 51.93
C LEU A 50 2.73 8.58 51.40
N ALA A 51 1.49 8.11 51.27
CA ALA A 51 0.31 8.94 51.12
C ALA A 51 -0.17 9.42 52.51
N VAL A 52 -0.45 10.72 52.63
CA VAL A 52 -1.11 11.32 53.80
C VAL A 52 -2.56 11.61 53.43
N ALA A 53 -3.47 10.98 54.15
CA ALA A 53 -4.89 11.30 54.15
C ALA A 53 -5.17 12.24 55.33
N VAL A 54 -5.87 13.35 55.07
CA VAL A 54 -6.56 14.13 56.11
C VAL A 54 -7.93 14.49 55.58
N SER A 55 -8.94 14.01 56.29
CA SER A 55 -10.36 14.33 56.13
C SER A 55 -10.72 15.54 57.01
N ALA A 56 -11.60 16.42 56.52
CA ALA A 56 -12.38 17.34 57.34
C ALA A 56 -13.79 17.50 56.74
N ALA A 57 -14.81 17.56 57.60
CA ALA A 57 -16.22 17.34 57.30
C ALA A 57 -17.06 18.64 57.28
N LEU A 58 -18.12 18.66 56.44
CA LEU A 58 -19.51 19.21 56.61
C LEU A 58 -19.68 20.73 56.94
N LEU A 59 -20.51 21.60 56.32
CA LEU A 59 -21.86 21.54 55.69
C LEU A 59 -22.16 22.88 54.90
N PRO A 60 -23.38 23.20 54.37
CA PRO A 60 -23.62 23.80 53.05
C PRO A 60 -23.83 25.33 53.01
N VAL A 61 -23.59 25.95 51.85
CA VAL A 61 -24.19 27.25 51.49
C VAL A 61 -24.60 27.23 50.02
N SER A 62 -25.90 27.33 49.79
CA SER A 62 -26.50 27.66 48.49
C SER A 62 -26.37 29.17 48.27
N ALA A 63 -25.86 29.60 47.10
CA ALA A 63 -26.44 30.70 46.30
C ALA A 63 -25.60 31.02 45.04
N ALA A 64 -26.31 31.08 43.92
CA ALA A 64 -26.10 31.98 42.77
C ALA A 64 -24.89 31.77 41.83
N GLY A 65 -25.08 30.85 40.88
CA GLY A 65 -25.21 31.17 39.46
C GLY A 65 -24.11 31.94 38.72
N ALA A 66 -23.38 31.24 37.84
CA ALA A 66 -23.15 31.69 36.46
C ALA A 66 -22.66 30.52 35.59
N ALA A 67 -23.49 30.16 34.61
CA ALA A 67 -23.20 29.42 33.38
C ALA A 67 -22.27 28.20 33.50
N THR A 68 -22.91 27.06 33.71
CA THR A 68 -22.47 25.72 33.31
C THR A 68 -21.62 25.75 32.04
N GLY A 69 -20.37 25.31 32.17
CA GLY A 69 -19.54 24.92 31.03
C GLY A 69 -20.33 23.98 30.14
N SER A 70 -20.37 24.30 28.85
CA SER A 70 -20.95 23.48 27.81
C SER A 70 -20.46 22.05 27.96
N ALA A 71 -21.35 21.17 28.43
CA ALA A 71 -21.20 19.74 28.23
C ALA A 71 -21.06 19.55 26.73
N ALA A 72 -19.88 19.12 26.29
CA ALA A 72 -19.55 18.90 24.90
C ALA A 72 -20.55 17.92 24.29
N THR A 73 -21.55 18.46 23.61
CA THR A 73 -22.50 17.69 22.82
C THR A 73 -21.71 17.05 21.68
N SER A 74 -21.66 15.72 21.68
CA SER A 74 -21.28 14.97 20.49
C SER A 74 -22.31 15.30 19.41
N GLY A 75 -21.88 16.00 18.37
CA GLY A 75 -22.75 16.51 17.32
C GLY A 75 -22.07 16.45 15.96
N THR A 76 -22.89 16.45 14.91
CA THR A 76 -22.44 16.75 13.55
C THR A 76 -22.11 18.24 13.46
N ALA A 77 -20.96 18.58 12.88
CA ALA A 77 -20.61 19.97 12.61
C ALA A 77 -21.68 20.63 11.71
N ASP A 78 -21.92 21.93 11.87
CA ASP A 78 -22.74 22.66 10.92
C ASP A 78 -22.10 22.62 9.51
N ARG A 79 -22.92 22.93 8.50
CA ARG A 79 -22.51 22.86 7.09
C ARG A 79 -21.36 23.81 6.78
N ALA A 80 -21.38 25.03 7.32
CA ALA A 80 -20.36 26.03 7.05
C ALA A 80 -18.97 25.61 7.58
N THR A 81 -18.94 25.01 8.77
CA THR A 81 -17.74 24.46 9.41
C THR A 81 -17.23 23.26 8.62
N THR A 82 -18.11 22.35 8.20
CA THR A 82 -17.77 21.20 7.36
C THR A 82 -17.18 21.64 6.01
N ASP A 83 -17.79 22.63 5.36
CA ASP A 83 -17.30 23.18 4.11
C ASP A 83 -15.93 23.86 4.28
N ALA A 84 -15.69 24.50 5.44
CA ALA A 84 -14.38 25.09 5.75
C ALA A 84 -13.29 24.02 5.97
N PHE A 85 -13.62 22.88 6.59
CA PHE A 85 -12.73 21.73 6.69
C PHE A 85 -12.41 21.13 5.31
N GLY A 86 -13.41 21.02 4.44
CA GLY A 86 -13.23 20.57 3.06
C GLY A 86 -12.29 21.49 2.27
N ARG A 87 -12.50 22.81 2.32
CA ARG A 87 -11.66 23.78 1.60
C ARG A 87 -10.18 23.73 2.00
N ILE A 88 -9.88 23.53 3.28
CA ILE A 88 -8.48 23.45 3.73
C ILE A 88 -7.83 22.11 3.39
N ALA A 89 -8.60 21.01 3.40
CA ALA A 89 -8.13 19.73 2.89
C ALA A 89 -7.81 19.83 1.38
N ASP A 90 -8.72 20.41 0.60
CA ASP A 90 -8.56 20.66 -0.84
C ASP A 90 -7.30 21.47 -1.16
N ALA A 91 -7.07 22.57 -0.45
CA ALA A 91 -5.89 23.40 -0.68
C ALA A 91 -4.57 22.71 -0.29
N VAL A 92 -4.53 21.95 0.81
CA VAL A 92 -3.31 21.22 1.20
C VAL A 92 -2.97 20.15 0.16
N LEU A 93 -3.95 19.37 -0.28
CA LEU A 93 -3.75 18.32 -1.27
C LEU A 93 -3.46 18.89 -2.66
N THR A 94 -4.08 20.01 -3.03
CA THR A 94 -3.75 20.77 -4.24
C THR A 94 -2.32 21.30 -4.22
N ASP A 95 -1.86 21.86 -3.09
CA ASP A 95 -0.48 22.33 -2.95
C ASP A 95 0.53 21.18 -3.09
N ARG A 96 0.23 20.00 -2.52
CA ARG A 96 1.04 18.79 -2.70
C ARG A 96 1.11 18.36 -4.17
N THR A 97 -0.03 18.33 -4.86
CA THR A 97 -0.07 17.98 -6.29
C THR A 97 0.68 19.00 -7.14
N ALA A 98 0.55 20.29 -6.83
CA ALA A 98 1.24 21.37 -7.55
C ALA A 98 2.77 21.28 -7.44
N ALA A 99 3.30 20.75 -6.34
CA ALA A 99 4.74 20.54 -6.15
C ALA A 99 5.36 19.53 -7.12
N LEU A 100 4.54 18.71 -7.78
CA LEU A 100 4.97 17.74 -8.79
C LEU A 100 5.02 18.31 -10.22
N LEU A 101 4.49 19.51 -10.44
CA LEU A 101 4.35 20.07 -11.78
C LEU A 101 5.66 20.70 -12.25
N ASP A 102 5.98 20.50 -13.53
CA ASP A 102 7.10 21.11 -14.24
C ASP A 102 6.78 22.54 -14.66
N ARG A 103 6.63 23.41 -13.67
CA ARG A 103 6.41 24.84 -13.85
C ARG A 103 6.89 25.63 -12.63
N GLN A 104 6.88 26.95 -12.78
CA GLN A 104 7.21 27.85 -11.68
C GLN A 104 6.33 27.57 -10.46
N GLN A 105 6.98 27.49 -9.30
CA GLN A 105 6.33 27.15 -8.06
C GLN A 105 5.38 28.27 -7.62
N LEU A 106 4.11 27.92 -7.40
CA LEU A 106 3.11 28.85 -6.91
C LEU A 106 3.18 28.95 -5.39
N LYS A 107 2.85 30.14 -4.86
CA LYS A 107 2.68 30.32 -3.41
C LYS A 107 1.54 29.42 -2.92
N SER A 108 1.75 28.74 -1.79
CA SER A 108 0.77 27.86 -1.14
C SER A 108 -0.63 28.49 -1.11
N THR A 109 -1.60 27.72 -1.59
CA THR A 109 -3.02 28.06 -1.53
C THR A 109 -3.57 27.84 -0.13
N ALA A 110 -3.10 26.80 0.58
CA ALA A 110 -3.51 26.51 1.95
C ALA A 110 -3.13 27.64 2.92
N ALA A 111 -1.96 28.27 2.73
CA ALA A 111 -1.52 29.41 3.52
C ALA A 111 -2.36 30.68 3.30
N LYS A 112 -3.14 30.76 2.22
CA LYS A 112 -3.97 31.92 1.86
C LYS A 112 -5.44 31.76 2.26
N ILE A 113 -5.86 30.59 2.76
CA ILE A 113 -7.25 30.37 3.16
C ILE A 113 -7.62 31.34 4.27
N LYS A 114 -8.70 32.07 4.02
CA LYS A 114 -9.39 32.91 5.00
C LYS A 114 -10.65 32.17 5.46
N GLY A 115 -11.10 32.41 6.68
CA GLY A 115 -12.41 31.92 7.16
C GLY A 115 -12.32 30.84 8.23
N GLY A 116 -11.90 31.22 9.44
CA GLY A 116 -12.10 30.43 10.66
C GLY A 116 -11.32 29.13 10.78
N VAL A 117 -10.66 28.63 9.72
CA VAL A 117 -9.85 27.40 9.74
C VAL A 117 -8.46 27.67 9.17
N ARG A 118 -7.41 27.21 9.86
CA ARG A 118 -6.00 27.44 9.49
C ARG A 118 -5.14 26.23 9.86
N LEU A 119 -3.97 26.09 9.25
CA LEU A 119 -3.01 25.07 9.66
C LEU A 119 -2.43 25.42 11.05
N SER A 120 -2.20 24.40 11.88
CA SER A 120 -1.35 24.54 13.06
C SER A 120 0.11 24.75 12.65
N SER A 121 0.91 25.42 13.48
CA SER A 121 2.33 25.67 13.17
C SER A 121 3.13 24.37 12.98
N ALA A 122 2.78 23.30 13.71
CA ALA A 122 3.40 21.99 13.54
C ALA A 122 3.05 21.40 12.16
N LEU A 123 1.78 21.43 11.77
CA LEU A 123 1.37 20.93 10.47
C LEU A 123 1.94 21.75 9.32
N THR A 124 2.04 23.08 9.44
CA THR A 124 2.72 23.92 8.44
C THR A 124 4.15 23.47 8.18
N LYS A 125 4.90 23.08 9.23
CA LYS A 125 6.26 22.53 9.08
C LYS A 125 6.24 21.17 8.39
N THR A 126 5.34 20.27 8.81
CA THR A 126 5.17 18.95 8.19
C THR A 126 4.86 19.07 6.70
N GLU A 127 3.93 19.96 6.31
CA GLU A 127 3.62 20.21 4.91
C GLU A 127 4.80 20.84 4.16
N GLY A 128 5.57 21.74 4.78
CA GLY A 128 6.80 22.26 4.17
C GLY A 128 7.80 21.15 3.81
N THR A 129 7.98 20.17 4.71
CA THR A 129 8.81 18.98 4.46
C THR A 129 8.20 18.10 3.36
N ALA A 130 6.88 17.87 3.38
CA ALA A 130 6.17 17.11 2.36
C ALA A 130 6.37 17.71 0.96
N LEU A 131 6.16 19.02 0.82
CA LEU A 131 6.36 19.74 -0.45
C LEU A 131 7.81 19.67 -0.93
N SER A 132 8.78 19.73 -0.02
CA SER A 132 10.20 19.58 -0.36
C SER A 132 10.51 18.17 -0.87
N ALA A 133 9.96 17.13 -0.23
CA ALA A 133 10.10 15.74 -0.66
C ALA A 133 9.46 15.49 -2.04
N LEU A 134 8.28 16.09 -2.29
CA LEU A 134 7.57 16.00 -3.58
C LEU A 134 8.32 16.71 -4.70
N ARG A 135 8.96 17.86 -4.44
CA ARG A 135 9.87 18.50 -5.41
C ARG A 135 11.07 17.62 -5.70
N GLY A 136 11.65 16.98 -4.69
CA GLY A 136 12.71 15.98 -4.89
C GLY A 136 12.24 14.81 -5.77
N ARG A 137 10.99 14.35 -5.59
CA ARG A 137 10.36 13.35 -6.48
C ARG A 137 10.20 13.88 -7.91
N GLN A 138 9.72 15.11 -8.09
CA GLN A 138 9.61 15.76 -9.39
C GLN A 138 10.96 15.79 -10.12
N SER A 139 12.05 16.11 -9.40
CA SER A 139 13.40 16.11 -10.00
C SER A 139 13.87 14.70 -10.38
N ARG A 140 13.58 13.68 -9.55
CA ARG A 140 13.86 12.27 -9.89
C ARG A 140 13.06 11.80 -11.12
N LEU A 141 11.79 12.19 -11.22
CA LEU A 141 10.96 11.91 -12.39
C LEU A 141 11.53 12.58 -13.65
N ALA A 142 11.94 13.85 -13.56
CA ALA A 142 12.55 14.55 -14.67
C ALA A 142 13.85 13.86 -15.15
N ALA A 143 14.68 13.38 -14.23
CA ALA A 143 15.87 12.59 -14.56
C ALA A 143 15.54 11.25 -15.24
N LEU A 144 14.35 10.69 -14.99
CA LEU A 144 13.80 9.51 -15.67
C LEU A 144 13.02 9.88 -16.95
N GLY A 145 13.05 11.15 -17.37
CA GLY A 145 12.36 11.67 -18.55
C GLY A 145 10.83 11.71 -18.42
N GLU A 146 10.32 11.86 -17.20
CA GLU A 146 8.90 12.03 -16.91
C GLU A 146 8.63 13.38 -16.24
N ALA A 147 7.56 14.06 -16.65
CA ALA A 147 7.12 15.29 -16.03
C ALA A 147 5.60 15.45 -16.17
N TYR A 148 5.01 16.29 -15.32
CA TYR A 148 3.60 16.67 -15.37
C TYR A 148 3.45 18.17 -15.66
N THR A 149 2.55 18.54 -16.57
CA THR A 149 2.34 19.95 -16.95
C THR A 149 1.15 20.59 -16.24
N ALA A 150 0.14 19.78 -15.89
CA ALA A 150 -1.08 20.24 -15.26
C ALA A 150 -1.61 19.21 -14.27
N ALA A 151 -2.41 19.69 -13.33
CA ALA A 151 -3.16 18.87 -12.39
C ALA A 151 -4.54 19.45 -12.11
N ASP A 152 -5.46 18.57 -11.75
CA ASP A 152 -6.79 18.89 -11.26
C ASP A 152 -7.06 18.01 -10.04
N THR A 153 -7.09 18.63 -8.85
CA THR A 153 -7.34 17.98 -7.56
C THR A 153 -8.67 18.46 -7.04
N ARG A 154 -9.52 17.52 -6.62
CA ARG A 154 -10.80 17.81 -5.97
C ARG A 154 -10.92 16.99 -4.70
N VAL A 155 -11.37 17.62 -3.62
CA VAL A 155 -11.63 16.95 -2.35
C VAL A 155 -13.10 17.02 -1.98
N GLY A 156 -13.70 15.85 -1.72
CA GLY A 156 -15.03 15.70 -1.14
C GLY A 156 -14.93 15.35 0.34
N VAL A 157 -15.78 15.95 1.18
CA VAL A 157 -15.90 15.56 2.59
C VAL A 157 -16.90 14.40 2.70
N ASP A 158 -16.42 13.26 3.18
CA ASP A 158 -17.24 12.06 3.33
C ASP A 158 -17.95 12.04 4.68
N LYS A 159 -17.24 12.43 5.74
CA LYS A 159 -17.76 12.39 7.10
C LYS A 159 -17.06 13.38 8.02
N THR A 160 -17.84 14.09 8.83
CA THR A 160 -17.32 14.95 9.91
C THR A 160 -17.86 14.48 11.25
N ARG A 161 -16.98 14.32 12.25
CA ARG A 161 -17.34 13.98 13.62
C ARG A 161 -16.70 14.98 14.58
N ILE A 162 -17.50 15.64 15.43
CA ILE A 162 -16.99 16.51 16.49
C ILE A 162 -17.18 15.84 17.86
N LYS A 163 -16.11 15.83 18.67
CA LYS A 163 -16.12 15.39 20.07
C LYS A 163 -15.36 16.41 20.91
N GLY A 164 -16.10 17.24 21.64
CA GLY A 164 -15.52 18.35 22.40
C GLY A 164 -14.78 19.32 21.49
N SER A 165 -13.53 19.62 21.82
CA SER A 165 -12.69 20.53 21.05
C SER A 165 -11.98 19.88 19.85
N ARG A 166 -12.30 18.63 19.50
CA ARG A 166 -11.66 17.91 18.38
C ARG A 166 -12.68 17.54 17.31
N ALA A 167 -12.31 17.75 16.05
CA ALA A 167 -13.05 17.22 14.91
C ALA A 167 -12.19 16.23 14.13
N THR A 168 -12.77 15.12 13.71
CA THR A 168 -12.19 14.17 12.74
C THR A 168 -13.00 14.26 11.46
N VAL A 169 -12.32 14.45 10.34
CA VAL A 169 -12.93 14.60 9.02
C VAL A 169 -12.33 13.58 8.08
N GLU A 170 -13.16 12.70 7.57
CA GLU A 170 -12.82 11.74 6.52
C GLU A 170 -13.10 12.43 5.17
N VAL A 171 -12.12 12.44 4.28
CA VAL A 171 -12.23 13.05 2.95
C VAL A 171 -11.71 12.13 1.86
N THR A 172 -12.29 12.29 0.68
CA THR A 172 -11.87 11.61 -0.55
C THR A 172 -11.26 12.64 -1.49
N GLU A 173 -10.02 12.41 -1.88
CA GLU A 173 -9.32 13.14 -2.93
C GLU A 173 -9.53 12.43 -4.27
N THR A 174 -9.78 13.19 -5.33
CA THR A 174 -9.65 12.73 -6.72
C THR A 174 -8.72 13.68 -7.45
N THR A 175 -7.61 13.15 -7.95
CA THR A 175 -6.59 13.93 -8.63
C THR A 175 -6.30 13.35 -10.01
N VAL A 176 -6.20 14.23 -11.01
CA VAL A 176 -5.73 13.91 -12.36
C VAL A 176 -4.48 14.73 -12.66
N LEU A 177 -3.44 14.08 -13.16
CA LEU A 177 -2.19 14.69 -13.61
C LEU A 177 -2.06 14.52 -15.12
N THR A 178 -1.68 15.58 -15.81
CA THR A 178 -1.40 15.55 -17.26
C THR A 178 0.08 15.33 -17.48
N TYR A 179 0.43 14.26 -18.19
CA TYR A 179 1.82 14.02 -18.58
C TYR A 179 2.28 15.09 -19.56
N LYS A 180 3.54 15.54 -19.42
CA LYS A 180 4.19 16.44 -20.37
C LYS A 180 4.38 15.82 -21.75
N LYS A 181 4.35 14.48 -21.81
CA LYS A 181 4.65 13.69 -23.00
C LYS A 181 6.01 14.02 -23.60
N ILE A 182 7.07 13.94 -22.78
CA ILE A 182 8.44 14.31 -23.16
C ILE A 182 8.90 13.47 -24.36
N ARG A 183 8.48 12.22 -24.43
CA ARG A 183 8.85 11.26 -25.48
C ARG A 183 7.75 11.07 -26.53
N GLY A 184 6.53 11.50 -26.23
CA GLY A 184 5.38 11.55 -27.14
C GLY A 184 4.46 10.32 -27.04
N ASP A 185 4.97 9.22 -26.49
CA ASP A 185 4.27 7.94 -26.31
C ASP A 185 3.69 7.76 -24.91
N GLU A 186 3.91 8.70 -23.98
CA GLU A 186 3.28 8.67 -22.67
C GLU A 186 1.74 8.81 -22.79
N PRO A 187 0.96 8.18 -21.89
CA PRO A 187 -0.48 8.37 -21.88
C PRO A 187 -0.82 9.84 -21.60
N ARG A 188 -2.03 10.28 -21.97
CA ARG A 188 -2.44 11.68 -21.78
C ARG A 188 -2.42 12.09 -20.30
N THR A 189 -2.91 11.21 -19.44
CA THR A 189 -3.10 11.50 -18.01
C THR A 189 -2.84 10.25 -17.17
N THR A 190 -2.41 10.48 -15.93
CA THR A 190 -2.56 9.55 -14.80
C THR A 190 -3.55 10.17 -13.82
N GLY A 191 -4.08 9.38 -12.89
CA GLY A 191 -4.93 9.90 -11.83
C GLY A 191 -5.02 8.93 -10.67
N PHE A 192 -5.53 9.43 -9.55
CA PHE A 192 -5.83 8.57 -8.42
C PHE A 192 -7.04 9.08 -7.64
N LYS A 193 -7.66 8.18 -6.88
CA LYS A 193 -8.62 8.49 -5.83
C LYS A 193 -8.05 7.95 -4.50
N ALA A 194 -7.93 8.81 -3.51
CA ALA A 194 -7.27 8.50 -2.24
C ALA A 194 -8.11 8.99 -1.07
N HIS A 195 -8.03 8.28 0.05
CA HIS A 195 -8.83 8.52 1.25
C HIS A 195 -7.92 9.02 2.37
N HIS A 196 -8.39 10.07 3.07
CA HIS A 196 -7.62 10.73 4.12
C HIS A 196 -8.47 10.97 5.36
N GLU A 197 -7.81 10.99 6.51
CA GLU A 197 -8.38 11.45 7.77
C GLU A 197 -7.64 12.71 8.23
N LEU A 198 -8.42 13.75 8.51
CA LEU A 198 -7.95 15.03 9.02
C LEU A 198 -8.41 15.21 10.46
N THR A 199 -7.55 15.82 11.27
CA THR A 199 -7.85 16.15 12.67
C THR A 199 -7.75 17.65 12.92
N PHE A 200 -8.84 18.23 13.40
CA PHE A 200 -8.93 19.64 13.75
C PHE A 200 -9.07 19.84 15.26
N VAL A 201 -8.56 20.96 15.75
CA VAL A 201 -8.67 21.38 17.15
C VAL A 201 -9.28 22.78 17.23
N ALA A 202 -10.39 22.90 17.96
CA ALA A 202 -11.06 24.17 18.23
C ALA A 202 -10.14 25.10 19.04
N GLN A 203 -10.23 26.39 18.78
CA GLN A 203 -9.48 27.45 19.43
C GLN A 203 -10.43 28.28 20.30
N ALA A 204 -9.87 28.98 21.29
CA ALA A 204 -10.66 29.83 22.20
C ALA A 204 -11.37 30.99 21.47
N ASP A 205 -10.86 31.41 20.32
CA ASP A 205 -11.43 32.47 19.47
C ASP A 205 -12.54 31.96 18.51
N GLY A 206 -13.01 30.71 18.70
CA GLY A 206 -14.03 30.08 17.86
C GLY A 206 -13.51 29.56 16.52
N THR A 207 -12.20 29.69 16.24
CA THR A 207 -11.58 29.15 15.02
C THR A 207 -11.14 27.70 15.20
N TRP A 208 -10.78 27.03 14.10
CA TRP A 208 -10.23 25.68 14.10
C TRP A 208 -8.81 25.66 13.54
N LYS A 209 -7.98 24.78 14.09
CA LYS A 209 -6.66 24.48 13.53
C LYS A 209 -6.61 23.06 13.00
N LEU A 210 -6.24 22.91 11.73
CA LEU A 210 -5.86 21.61 11.19
C LEU A 210 -4.53 21.18 11.83
N SER A 211 -4.57 20.07 12.55
CA SER A 211 -3.47 19.56 13.38
C SER A 211 -2.87 18.26 12.88
N GLY A 212 -3.60 17.51 12.04
CA GLY A 212 -3.10 16.31 11.40
C GLY A 212 -3.85 15.99 10.12
N LEU A 213 -3.14 15.36 9.19
CA LEU A 213 -3.66 14.82 7.94
C LEU A 213 -2.89 13.53 7.67
N ARG A 214 -3.60 12.41 7.47
CA ARG A 214 -3.01 11.10 7.16
C ARG A 214 -3.82 10.38 6.10
N SER A 215 -3.16 9.67 5.18
CA SER A 215 -3.83 8.73 4.29
C SER A 215 -4.35 7.51 5.08
N THR A 216 -5.50 7.00 4.65
CA THR A 216 -6.13 5.78 5.20
C THR A 216 -6.07 4.58 4.27
N ASP A 217 -5.59 4.78 3.04
CA ASP A 217 -5.41 3.71 2.05
C ASP A 217 -4.32 2.72 2.47
N LYS A 218 -4.44 1.48 1.98
CA LYS A 218 -3.40 0.45 2.06
C LYS A 218 -2.58 0.47 0.76
N GLY A 219 -1.40 -0.14 0.71
CA GLY A 219 -0.61 -0.14 -0.53
C GLY A 219 0.17 1.17 -0.83
N PRO A 220 0.53 1.41 -2.11
CA PRO A 220 1.38 2.52 -2.51
C PRO A 220 0.68 3.85 -2.25
N ARG A 221 1.42 4.79 -1.67
CA ARG A 221 0.98 6.16 -1.47
C ARG A 221 0.60 6.80 -2.78
N ALA A 222 -0.43 7.66 -2.72
CA ALA A 222 -0.85 8.49 -3.84
C ALA A 222 0.33 9.27 -4.44
N VAL A 223 0.23 9.62 -5.71
CA VAL A 223 1.35 10.24 -6.46
C VAL A 223 1.83 11.53 -5.81
N ASN A 224 0.94 12.29 -5.16
CA ASN A 224 1.22 13.54 -4.45
C ASN A 224 1.49 13.36 -2.94
N GLU A 225 1.59 12.14 -2.42
CA GLU A 225 1.85 11.91 -1.01
C GLU A 225 3.33 11.55 -0.78
N PRO A 226 4.02 12.23 0.17
CA PRO A 226 5.40 11.88 0.49
C PRO A 226 5.47 10.46 1.08
N VAL A 227 6.53 9.75 0.72
CA VAL A 227 6.80 8.40 1.24
C VAL A 227 7.88 8.49 2.30
N THR A 228 7.60 7.94 3.48
CA THR A 228 8.60 7.69 4.52
C THR A 228 8.68 6.17 4.70
N THR A 229 9.63 5.52 4.04
CA THR A 229 9.88 4.08 4.20
C THR A 229 10.96 3.87 5.23
N ALA A 230 10.63 3.15 6.30
CA ALA A 230 11.64 2.56 7.18
C ALA A 230 11.85 1.11 6.73
N PRO A 231 13.10 0.65 6.53
CA PRO A 231 13.35 -0.74 6.21
C PRO A 231 12.97 -1.62 7.40
N ALA A 232 12.23 -2.71 7.15
CA ALA A 232 11.91 -3.72 8.14
C ALA A 232 12.94 -4.87 8.11
N LYS A 233 12.87 -5.74 9.11
CA LYS A 233 13.78 -6.89 9.22
C LYS A 233 13.27 -8.03 8.34
N VAL A 234 14.15 -8.49 7.45
CA VAL A 234 13.91 -9.64 6.56
C VAL A 234 13.36 -10.84 7.34
N ARG A 235 12.26 -11.41 6.86
CA ARG A 235 11.71 -12.68 7.33
C ARG A 235 11.87 -13.73 6.22
N PRO A 236 12.58 -14.84 6.48
CA PRO A 236 12.62 -15.94 5.53
C PRO A 236 11.21 -16.54 5.35
N SER A 237 10.79 -16.77 4.10
CA SER A 237 9.63 -17.62 3.78
C SER A 237 10.13 -18.94 3.17
N ALA A 238 9.39 -20.03 3.40
CA ALA A 238 9.76 -21.38 2.98
C ALA A 238 9.08 -21.83 1.67
N VAL A 239 8.46 -20.90 0.93
CA VAL A 239 7.64 -21.19 -0.25
C VAL A 239 8.41 -20.82 -1.53
N ILE A 240 8.10 -21.50 -2.65
CA ILE A 240 8.58 -21.11 -3.98
C ILE A 240 8.02 -19.70 -4.28
N ASP A 241 8.92 -18.73 -4.34
CA ASP A 241 8.57 -17.33 -4.53
C ASP A 241 9.33 -16.75 -5.72
N ALA A 242 8.74 -15.75 -6.37
CA ALA A 242 9.38 -15.12 -7.52
C ALA A 242 10.66 -14.36 -7.08
N PRO A 243 11.75 -14.42 -7.85
CA PRO A 243 12.94 -13.63 -7.58
C PRO A 243 12.64 -12.13 -7.70
N ARG A 244 13.40 -11.32 -6.95
CA ARG A 244 13.39 -9.86 -7.10
C ARG A 244 13.87 -9.46 -8.49
N ALA A 245 13.16 -8.53 -9.10
CA ALA A 245 13.48 -7.97 -10.41
C ALA A 245 14.34 -6.70 -10.28
N ALA A 246 15.26 -6.50 -11.21
CA ALA A 246 16.03 -5.26 -11.32
C ALA A 246 15.15 -4.08 -11.74
N THR A 247 15.54 -2.87 -11.33
CA THR A 247 14.87 -1.60 -11.66
C THR A 247 15.70 -0.71 -12.61
N THR A 248 16.72 -1.28 -13.26
CA THR A 248 17.58 -0.56 -14.19
C THR A 248 16.86 -0.26 -15.51
N TYR A 249 17.03 0.94 -16.03
CA TYR A 249 16.45 1.39 -17.31
C TYR A 249 17.57 1.86 -18.26
N PRO A 250 17.54 1.50 -19.56
CA PRO A 250 16.59 0.58 -20.19
C PRO A 250 16.87 -0.89 -19.81
N ALA A 251 15.82 -1.72 -19.81
CA ALA A 251 15.97 -3.16 -19.60
C ALA A 251 16.30 -3.89 -20.91
N PRO A 252 17.00 -5.04 -20.85
CA PRO A 252 17.12 -5.95 -21.99
C PRO A 252 15.75 -6.37 -22.52
N ALA A 253 15.62 -6.46 -23.84
CA ALA A 253 14.37 -6.87 -24.48
C ALA A 253 13.93 -8.27 -24.01
N ASN A 254 12.66 -8.40 -23.65
CA ASN A 254 12.01 -9.66 -23.34
C ASN A 254 10.57 -9.55 -23.87
N PRO A 255 10.35 -9.69 -25.18
CA PRO A 255 9.04 -9.48 -25.78
C PRO A 255 8.03 -10.51 -25.25
N LYS A 256 6.80 -10.06 -24.98
CA LYS A 256 5.70 -10.94 -24.60
C LYS A 256 5.27 -11.78 -25.81
N GLN A 257 5.20 -13.10 -25.61
CA GLN A 257 4.67 -14.03 -26.61
C GLN A 257 3.14 -14.03 -26.51
N THR A 258 2.47 -13.41 -27.47
CA THR A 258 1.00 -13.28 -27.47
C THR A 258 0.30 -14.39 -28.25
N THR A 259 1.03 -15.16 -29.05
CA THR A 259 0.49 -16.26 -29.84
C THR A 259 0.33 -17.52 -29.00
N GLY A 260 -0.88 -18.11 -29.02
CA GLY A 260 -1.14 -19.44 -28.46
C GLY A 260 -1.49 -19.50 -26.97
N THR A 261 -1.48 -18.38 -26.24
CA THR A 261 -1.87 -18.36 -24.81
C THR A 261 -3.40 -18.33 -24.60
N GLY A 262 -4.16 -17.86 -25.59
CA GLY A 262 -5.60 -17.66 -25.49
C GLY A 262 -6.03 -16.49 -24.60
N TYR A 263 -5.07 -15.75 -24.04
CA TYR A 263 -5.33 -14.58 -23.19
C TYR A 263 -5.62 -13.33 -24.01
N ASP A 264 -6.52 -12.51 -23.47
CA ASP A 264 -6.89 -11.23 -24.04
C ASP A 264 -6.32 -10.09 -23.18
N TYR A 265 -5.05 -9.75 -23.44
CA TYR A 265 -4.35 -8.70 -22.70
C TYR A 265 -5.01 -7.32 -22.89
N THR A 266 -5.67 -7.08 -24.03
CA THR A 266 -6.43 -5.85 -24.28
C THR A 266 -7.66 -5.79 -23.38
N ALA A 267 -8.37 -6.91 -23.19
CA ALA A 267 -9.48 -6.99 -22.25
C ALA A 267 -9.04 -6.81 -20.80
N MET A 268 -7.86 -7.32 -20.41
CA MET A 268 -7.28 -7.06 -19.07
C MET A 268 -7.09 -5.55 -18.85
N ALA A 269 -6.40 -4.89 -19.77
CA ALA A 269 -6.17 -3.44 -19.70
C ALA A 269 -7.47 -2.65 -19.69
N ALA A 270 -8.40 -2.97 -20.60
CA ALA A 270 -9.70 -2.32 -20.68
C ALA A 270 -10.51 -2.48 -19.38
N TYR A 271 -10.45 -3.66 -18.75
CA TYR A 271 -11.05 -3.89 -17.45
C TYR A 271 -10.44 -2.98 -16.39
N ALA A 272 -9.11 -3.00 -16.27
CA ALA A 272 -8.40 -2.23 -15.26
C ALA A 272 -8.71 -0.73 -15.40
N GLU A 273 -8.67 -0.21 -16.62
CA GLU A 273 -8.95 1.19 -16.93
C GLU A 273 -10.41 1.59 -16.76
N LYS A 274 -11.35 0.66 -16.85
CA LYS A 274 -12.77 0.92 -16.59
C LYS A 274 -13.07 0.99 -15.10
N TYR A 275 -12.48 0.10 -14.31
CA TYR A 275 -12.86 -0.14 -12.92
C TYR A 275 -11.90 0.42 -11.87
N TRP A 276 -10.84 1.15 -12.27
CA TRP A 276 -9.84 1.68 -11.33
C TRP A 276 -10.41 2.57 -10.21
N LYS A 277 -11.44 3.39 -10.48
CA LYS A 277 -12.11 4.26 -9.47
C LYS A 277 -13.56 3.92 -9.21
N ASN A 278 -14.20 3.25 -10.16
CA ASN A 278 -15.61 2.86 -10.11
C ASN A 278 -15.64 1.35 -10.03
N TYR A 279 -15.78 0.81 -8.83
CA TYR A 279 -15.62 -0.62 -8.58
C TYR A 279 -16.69 -1.46 -9.28
N ASN A 280 -16.29 -2.64 -9.78
CA ASN A 280 -17.23 -3.59 -10.36
C ASN A 280 -18.10 -4.22 -9.27
N THR A 281 -19.41 -3.99 -9.33
CA THR A 281 -20.38 -4.47 -8.34
C THR A 281 -20.61 -5.97 -8.38
N ALA A 282 -20.12 -6.68 -9.40
CA ALA A 282 -20.16 -8.14 -9.48
C ALA A 282 -19.21 -8.83 -8.46
N TYR A 283 -18.24 -8.08 -7.92
CA TYR A 283 -17.25 -8.61 -6.99
C TYR A 283 -17.33 -7.90 -5.64
N ARG A 284 -16.96 -8.62 -4.58
CA ARG A 284 -16.81 -8.07 -3.25
C ARG A 284 -15.70 -7.01 -3.26
N LYS A 285 -15.93 -5.92 -2.52
CA LYS A 285 -14.93 -4.89 -2.24
C LYS A 285 -14.18 -5.25 -0.96
N PHE A 286 -12.87 -5.04 -0.95
CA PHE A 286 -12.02 -5.31 0.22
C PHE A 286 -11.44 -4.04 0.86
N ASN A 287 -11.98 -2.87 0.51
CA ASN A 287 -11.56 -1.57 1.03
C ASN A 287 -11.57 -1.59 2.57
N GLY A 288 -10.46 -1.19 3.18
CA GLY A 288 -10.30 -1.08 4.63
C GLY A 288 -10.00 -2.39 5.38
N VAL A 289 -10.17 -3.56 4.76
CA VAL A 289 -9.83 -4.88 5.34
C VAL A 289 -8.59 -5.52 4.71
N GLY A 290 -8.14 -5.03 3.56
CA GLY A 290 -6.97 -5.53 2.83
C GLY A 290 -7.33 -6.59 1.79
N GLY A 291 -6.47 -6.73 0.77
CA GLY A 291 -6.63 -7.70 -0.33
C GLY A 291 -7.31 -7.15 -1.60
N ASP A 292 -7.70 -5.87 -1.60
CA ASP A 292 -8.41 -5.27 -2.73
C ASP A 292 -7.52 -5.10 -3.97
N CYS A 293 -6.23 -4.83 -3.77
CA CYS A 293 -5.24 -4.75 -4.86
C CYS A 293 -5.17 -6.05 -5.68
N THR A 294 -5.03 -7.21 -5.03
CA THR A 294 -5.02 -8.50 -5.74
C THR A 294 -6.40 -8.88 -6.26
N ASN A 295 -7.48 -8.61 -5.51
CA ASN A 295 -8.85 -8.83 -5.98
C ASN A 295 -9.11 -8.10 -7.31
N PHE A 296 -8.70 -6.83 -7.42
CA PHE A 296 -8.82 -6.05 -8.64
C PHE A 296 -8.01 -6.64 -9.80
N VAL A 297 -6.76 -7.03 -9.54
CA VAL A 297 -5.90 -7.66 -10.56
C VAL A 297 -6.50 -8.99 -11.00
N SER A 298 -7.01 -9.81 -10.09
CA SER A 298 -7.68 -11.07 -10.41
C SER A 298 -8.90 -10.86 -11.31
N GLN A 299 -9.72 -9.85 -11.05
CA GLN A 299 -10.84 -9.50 -11.91
C GLN A 299 -10.39 -9.10 -13.32
N SER A 300 -9.31 -8.33 -13.44
CA SER A 300 -8.73 -7.93 -14.72
C SER A 300 -8.19 -9.14 -15.50
N LEU A 301 -7.47 -10.06 -14.83
CA LEU A 301 -7.00 -11.31 -15.41
C LEU A 301 -8.16 -12.19 -15.90
N LEU A 302 -9.23 -12.31 -15.10
CA LEU A 302 -10.44 -13.06 -15.47
C LEU A 302 -11.11 -12.46 -16.72
N ALA A 303 -11.24 -11.14 -16.79
CA ALA A 303 -11.75 -10.45 -17.97
C ALA A 303 -10.86 -10.70 -19.22
N GLY A 304 -9.56 -10.93 -19.00
CA GLY A 304 -8.59 -11.37 -19.99
C GLY A 304 -8.59 -12.86 -20.32
N LYS A 305 -9.64 -13.61 -19.95
CA LYS A 305 -9.82 -15.05 -20.20
C LYS A 305 -8.90 -15.98 -19.42
N TRP A 306 -8.31 -15.52 -18.30
CA TRP A 306 -7.72 -16.47 -17.35
C TRP A 306 -8.78 -17.44 -16.85
N GLN A 307 -8.50 -18.74 -17.01
CA GLN A 307 -9.44 -19.79 -16.61
C GLN A 307 -9.34 -20.07 -15.10
N PRO A 308 -10.44 -20.04 -14.34
CA PRO A 308 -10.42 -20.43 -12.94
C PRO A 308 -9.86 -21.84 -12.74
N ILE A 309 -9.12 -22.03 -11.64
CA ILE A 309 -8.67 -23.35 -11.19
C ILE A 309 -9.30 -23.58 -9.82
N SER A 310 -10.26 -24.49 -9.76
CA SER A 310 -11.00 -24.82 -8.54
C SER A 310 -10.74 -26.23 -8.04
N THR A 311 -9.92 -27.01 -8.75
CA THR A 311 -9.51 -28.34 -8.30
C THR A 311 -8.56 -28.16 -7.14
N VAL A 312 -8.95 -28.64 -5.97
CA VAL A 312 -8.12 -28.65 -4.76
C VAL A 312 -7.16 -29.83 -4.86
N THR A 313 -5.88 -29.57 -5.04
CA THR A 313 -4.81 -30.54 -4.77
C THR A 313 -4.36 -30.42 -3.31
N PRO A 314 -3.52 -31.34 -2.80
CA PRO A 314 -2.98 -31.25 -1.44
C PRO A 314 -2.16 -29.98 -1.16
N GLU A 315 -1.73 -29.25 -2.20
CA GLU A 315 -0.97 -28.02 -2.09
C GLU A 315 -1.87 -26.79 -1.82
N GLU A 316 -1.57 -26.01 -0.78
CA GLU A 316 -2.40 -24.89 -0.26
C GLU A 316 -2.66 -23.75 -1.27
N TYR A 317 -1.91 -23.66 -2.37
CA TYR A 317 -1.93 -22.52 -3.29
C TYR A 317 -2.08 -22.90 -4.76
N ASP A 318 -2.78 -23.97 -5.10
CA ASP A 318 -2.98 -24.42 -6.49
C ASP A 318 -4.27 -23.90 -7.13
N THR A 319 -5.16 -23.31 -6.34
CA THR A 319 -6.44 -22.78 -6.81
C THR A 319 -6.39 -21.29 -7.09
N TRP A 320 -7.22 -20.84 -8.01
CA TRP A 320 -7.53 -19.43 -8.26
C TRP A 320 -8.96 -19.34 -8.79
N TYR A 321 -9.89 -18.87 -7.96
CA TYR A 321 -11.30 -18.74 -8.34
C TYR A 321 -12.03 -17.68 -7.53
N TYR A 322 -13.15 -17.21 -8.08
CA TYR A 322 -14.15 -16.39 -7.41
C TYR A 322 -15.55 -16.93 -7.71
N VAL A 323 -16.34 -17.19 -6.66
CA VAL A 323 -17.73 -17.67 -6.75
C VAL A 323 -18.62 -16.84 -5.82
N ALA A 324 -19.95 -17.00 -5.93
CA ALA A 324 -20.90 -16.15 -5.19
C ALA A 324 -20.68 -16.13 -3.66
N ASN A 325 -20.25 -17.26 -3.08
CA ASN A 325 -20.11 -17.43 -1.63
C ASN A 325 -18.65 -17.53 -1.16
N GLY A 326 -17.68 -17.17 -2.00
CA GLY A 326 -16.28 -17.21 -1.60
C GLY A 326 -15.29 -17.12 -2.75
N GLN A 327 -14.02 -17.16 -2.40
CA GLN A 327 -12.90 -17.07 -3.32
C GLN A 327 -11.72 -17.86 -2.74
N SER A 328 -10.75 -18.21 -3.57
CA SER A 328 -9.47 -18.75 -3.08
C SER A 328 -8.63 -17.65 -2.42
N ASP A 329 -7.71 -18.02 -1.55
CA ASP A 329 -6.80 -17.03 -0.93
C ASP A 329 -5.95 -16.32 -1.99
N SER A 330 -5.50 -17.05 -3.01
CA SER A 330 -4.78 -16.49 -4.18
C SER A 330 -5.57 -15.46 -4.99
N TRP A 331 -6.90 -15.39 -4.86
CA TRP A 331 -7.72 -14.39 -5.55
C TRP A 331 -7.51 -12.98 -4.98
N ALA A 332 -7.31 -12.87 -3.66
CA ALA A 332 -7.25 -11.60 -2.93
C ALA A 332 -5.95 -11.40 -2.12
N GLY A 333 -5.17 -12.44 -1.87
CA GLY A 333 -3.91 -12.42 -1.13
C GLY A 333 -2.71 -12.09 -2.02
N VAL A 334 -1.88 -11.14 -1.61
CA VAL A 334 -0.71 -10.69 -2.41
C VAL A 334 0.32 -11.81 -2.54
N ASN A 335 0.72 -12.42 -1.42
CA ASN A 335 1.73 -13.48 -1.45
C ASN A 335 1.15 -14.78 -2.02
N GLU A 336 -0.10 -15.09 -1.69
CA GLU A 336 -0.84 -16.25 -2.15
C GLU A 336 -1.01 -16.25 -3.67
N TRP A 337 -1.21 -15.08 -4.28
CA TRP A 337 -1.21 -14.94 -5.75
C TRP A 337 0.18 -15.24 -6.35
N SER A 338 1.28 -14.78 -5.73
CA SER A 338 2.64 -15.10 -6.17
C SER A 338 2.86 -16.62 -6.11
N TRP A 339 2.59 -17.23 -4.96
CA TRP A 339 2.77 -18.67 -4.74
C TRP A 339 1.94 -19.50 -5.71
N PHE A 340 0.68 -19.12 -5.93
CA PHE A 340 -0.18 -19.78 -6.91
C PHE A 340 0.39 -19.71 -8.32
N THR A 341 0.74 -18.50 -8.79
CA THR A 341 1.17 -18.37 -10.19
C THR A 341 2.50 -19.05 -10.46
N GLN A 342 3.41 -19.13 -9.47
CA GLN A 342 4.64 -19.91 -9.57
C GLN A 342 4.36 -21.42 -9.56
N THR A 343 3.49 -21.88 -8.66
CA THR A 343 3.18 -23.32 -8.50
C THR A 343 2.42 -23.86 -9.71
N ALA A 344 1.37 -23.15 -10.13
CA ALA A 344 0.54 -23.50 -11.29
C ALA A 344 1.20 -23.11 -12.63
N LYS A 345 2.41 -22.54 -12.61
CA LYS A 345 3.17 -22.08 -13.79
C LYS A 345 2.35 -21.16 -14.70
N ARG A 346 1.54 -20.30 -14.09
CA ARG A 346 0.68 -19.32 -14.78
C ARG A 346 1.45 -18.05 -15.15
N THR A 347 2.62 -17.85 -14.55
CA THR A 347 3.49 -16.72 -14.87
C THR A 347 4.94 -17.17 -14.97
N THR A 348 5.75 -16.36 -15.66
CA THR A 348 7.21 -16.44 -15.61
C THR A 348 7.79 -15.20 -14.93
N PRO A 349 8.65 -15.32 -13.90
CA PRO A 349 9.30 -14.17 -13.31
C PRO A 349 10.15 -13.39 -14.32
N LEU A 350 10.07 -12.06 -14.24
CA LEU A 350 10.86 -11.16 -15.06
C LEU A 350 12.14 -10.74 -14.32
N ALA A 351 13.26 -10.72 -15.03
CA ALA A 351 14.55 -10.29 -14.47
C ALA A 351 14.60 -8.77 -14.22
N ASN A 352 13.77 -7.99 -14.90
CA ASN A 352 13.69 -6.54 -14.75
C ASN A 352 12.25 -6.05 -14.95
N VAL A 353 11.79 -5.13 -14.09
CA VAL A 353 10.41 -4.62 -14.12
C VAL A 353 10.08 -3.78 -15.36
N TYR A 354 11.05 -3.21 -16.07
CA TYR A 354 10.81 -2.54 -17.35
C TYR A 354 10.54 -3.53 -18.51
N GLN A 355 10.61 -4.84 -18.25
CA GLN A 355 10.17 -5.88 -19.19
C GLN A 355 8.68 -6.18 -19.11
N LEU A 356 7.96 -5.59 -18.14
CA LEU A 356 6.52 -5.73 -18.03
C LEU A 356 5.84 -5.23 -19.32
N ASP A 357 4.86 -6.00 -19.78
CA ASP A 357 3.99 -5.67 -20.89
C ASP A 357 2.52 -5.63 -20.45
N VAL A 358 1.63 -5.12 -21.30
CA VAL A 358 0.20 -5.03 -21.02
C VAL A 358 -0.34 -6.39 -20.54
N GLY A 359 -1.05 -6.38 -19.41
CA GLY A 359 -1.55 -7.57 -18.73
C GLY A 359 -0.55 -8.28 -17.80
N ASP A 360 0.73 -7.87 -17.77
CA ASP A 360 1.69 -8.36 -16.79
C ASP A 360 1.45 -7.74 -15.41
N VAL A 361 1.80 -8.49 -14.37
CA VAL A 361 1.58 -8.10 -12.97
C VAL A 361 2.90 -7.64 -12.34
N LEU A 362 2.81 -6.58 -11.55
CA LEU A 362 3.89 -6.07 -10.71
C LEU A 362 3.48 -6.22 -9.25
N GLN A 363 4.36 -6.78 -8.43
CA GLN A 363 4.21 -6.74 -6.97
C GLN A 363 5.35 -5.95 -6.33
N MET A 364 5.03 -5.27 -5.23
CA MET A 364 5.97 -4.47 -4.45
C MET A 364 6.07 -4.98 -3.02
N ASP A 365 7.28 -4.89 -2.48
CA ASP A 365 7.64 -5.10 -1.07
C ASP A 365 8.28 -3.77 -0.62
N PHE A 366 7.53 -2.96 0.11
CA PHE A 366 7.87 -1.57 0.42
C PHE A 366 9.05 -1.45 1.38
N ASP A 367 9.14 -2.38 2.34
CA ASP A 367 10.11 -2.36 3.43
C ASP A 367 11.26 -3.38 3.26
N LYS A 368 11.19 -4.17 2.18
CA LYS A 368 12.17 -5.16 1.73
C LYS A 368 12.26 -6.37 2.66
N ASP A 369 11.22 -6.67 3.43
CA ASP A 369 11.24 -7.77 4.40
C ASP A 369 11.08 -9.17 3.80
N GLY A 370 10.74 -9.27 2.51
CA GLY A 370 10.55 -10.52 1.79
C GLY A 370 9.07 -10.91 1.60
N SER A 371 8.15 -10.27 2.30
CA SER A 371 6.71 -10.34 2.04
C SER A 371 6.32 -9.23 1.06
N LYS A 372 5.49 -9.57 0.07
CA LYS A 372 4.95 -8.57 -0.85
C LYS A 372 3.76 -7.87 -0.19
N ASP A 373 3.68 -6.56 -0.38
CA ASP A 373 2.66 -5.70 0.21
C ASP A 373 1.53 -5.34 -0.75
N HIS A 374 1.78 -5.37 -2.07
CA HIS A 374 0.82 -4.87 -3.03
C HIS A 374 0.96 -5.50 -4.42
N THR A 375 -0.18 -5.66 -5.11
CA THR A 375 -0.30 -6.22 -6.46
C THR A 375 -0.90 -5.20 -7.42
N MET A 376 -0.31 -5.05 -8.62
CA MET A 376 -0.73 -4.10 -9.65
C MET A 376 -0.70 -4.76 -11.03
N ILE A 377 -1.50 -4.28 -11.98
CA ILE A 377 -1.47 -4.75 -13.37
C ILE A 377 -1.01 -3.65 -14.33
N THR A 378 -0.20 -4.04 -15.30
CA THR A 378 0.23 -3.17 -16.40
C THR A 378 -0.92 -3.00 -17.39
N SER A 379 -1.42 -1.77 -17.50
CA SER A 379 -2.56 -1.43 -18.36
C SER A 379 -2.15 -0.71 -19.64
N TYR A 380 -0.95 -0.12 -19.64
CA TYR A 380 -0.41 0.60 -20.79
C TYR A 380 1.11 0.45 -20.81
N ARG A 381 1.71 0.45 -22.00
CA ARG A 381 3.15 0.42 -22.20
C ARG A 381 3.55 1.41 -23.28
N GLY A 382 4.47 2.32 -22.94
CA GLY A 382 5.09 3.20 -23.93
C GLY A 382 5.98 2.41 -24.91
N SER A 383 6.13 2.92 -26.13
CA SER A 383 7.06 2.37 -27.11
C SER A 383 8.52 2.43 -26.63
N ASN A 384 8.83 3.35 -25.70
CA ASN A 384 10.11 3.46 -25.00
C ASN A 384 10.37 2.37 -23.94
N GLY A 385 9.41 1.46 -23.73
CA GLY A 385 9.48 0.36 -22.78
C GLY A 385 9.09 0.68 -21.34
N VAL A 386 8.56 1.87 -21.04
CA VAL A 386 8.04 2.21 -19.70
C VAL A 386 6.63 1.63 -19.52
N PRO A 387 6.41 0.75 -18.52
CA PRO A 387 5.09 0.24 -18.19
C PRO A 387 4.33 1.20 -17.26
N TYR A 388 3.01 1.23 -17.41
CA TYR A 388 2.08 2.06 -16.64
C TYR A 388 1.03 1.16 -15.97
N LEU A 389 0.99 1.27 -14.65
CA LEU A 389 0.27 0.39 -13.75
C LEU A 389 -1.06 1.04 -13.36
N THR A 390 -2.09 0.20 -13.30
CA THR A 390 -3.42 0.56 -12.78
C THR A 390 -3.76 -0.42 -11.65
N TYR A 391 -4.28 0.10 -10.53
CA TYR A 391 -4.45 -0.68 -9.29
C TYR A 391 -5.47 -0.06 -8.34
N HIS A 392 -5.98 -0.85 -7.39
CA HIS A 392 -6.87 -0.43 -6.28
C HIS A 392 -6.10 -0.12 -4.99
N ASP A 393 -6.81 0.33 -3.97
CA ASP A 393 -6.38 0.99 -2.72
C ASP A 393 -6.36 2.52 -2.84
N ALA A 394 -5.21 3.19 -3.00
CA ALA A 394 -5.19 4.56 -3.50
C ALA A 394 -5.51 4.55 -5.01
N ASP A 395 -6.65 3.96 -5.38
CA ASP A 395 -7.24 3.75 -6.71
C ASP A 395 -6.51 4.54 -7.78
N THR A 396 -5.58 3.92 -8.50
CA THR A 396 -4.63 4.61 -9.37
C THR A 396 -4.79 4.17 -10.81
N TYR A 397 -4.83 5.15 -11.72
CA TYR A 397 -4.90 4.99 -13.17
C TYR A 397 -3.57 5.31 -13.84
N ARG A 398 -3.00 4.33 -14.56
CA ARG A 398 -1.81 4.49 -15.42
C ARG A 398 -0.67 5.27 -14.76
N ARG A 399 -0.30 4.93 -13.52
CA ARG A 399 0.92 5.47 -12.91
C ARG A 399 2.12 4.75 -13.49
N SER A 400 3.11 5.48 -13.96
CA SER A 400 4.32 4.87 -14.52
C SER A 400 5.10 4.10 -13.45
N LEU A 401 5.81 3.05 -13.89
CA LEU A 401 6.79 2.36 -13.06
C LEU A 401 7.90 3.30 -12.57
N SER A 402 8.32 4.25 -13.41
CA SER A 402 9.30 5.28 -13.04
C SER A 402 8.83 6.13 -11.85
N SER A 403 7.54 6.46 -11.79
CA SER A 403 6.93 7.16 -10.65
C SER A 403 6.91 6.31 -9.37
N LEU A 404 6.64 5.02 -9.48
CA LEU A 404 6.73 4.09 -8.35
C LEU A 404 8.17 4.00 -7.82
N ILE A 405 9.16 3.80 -8.69
CA ILE A 405 10.59 3.75 -8.31
C ILE A 405 11.05 5.08 -7.70
N ALA A 406 10.67 6.22 -8.28
CA ALA A 406 11.01 7.54 -7.74
C ALA A 406 10.36 7.82 -6.37
N SER A 407 9.26 7.13 -6.05
CA SER A 407 8.57 7.21 -4.77
C SER A 407 9.12 6.23 -3.75
N TYR A 408 9.58 5.07 -4.20
CA TYR A 408 10.05 3.94 -3.39
C TYR A 408 11.43 3.43 -3.86
N PRO A 409 12.48 4.25 -3.74
CA PRO A 409 13.80 3.89 -4.29
C PRO A 409 14.46 2.69 -3.58
N THR A 410 13.99 2.33 -2.39
CA THR A 410 14.53 1.24 -1.58
C THR A 410 13.67 -0.03 -1.57
N ALA A 411 12.46 0.02 -2.16
CA ALA A 411 11.56 -1.11 -2.21
C ALA A 411 12.11 -2.24 -3.08
N ALA A 412 11.65 -3.47 -2.84
CA ALA A 412 11.81 -4.58 -3.75
C ALA A 412 10.61 -4.67 -4.70
N PHE A 413 10.90 -5.09 -5.93
CA PHE A 413 9.91 -5.23 -6.99
C PHE A 413 9.99 -6.62 -7.61
N TYR A 414 8.84 -7.13 -8.03
CA TYR A 414 8.68 -8.47 -8.59
C TYR A 414 7.80 -8.35 -9.84
N GLY A 415 8.33 -8.73 -11.00
CA GLY A 415 7.60 -8.69 -12.27
C GLY A 415 7.18 -10.09 -12.70
N TYR A 416 5.95 -10.22 -13.18
CA TYR A 416 5.35 -11.50 -13.57
C TYR A 416 4.82 -11.41 -15.00
N ARG A 417 5.46 -12.15 -15.92
CA ARG A 417 4.99 -12.33 -17.29
C ARG A 417 3.77 -13.25 -17.28
N THR A 418 2.61 -12.76 -17.71
CA THR A 418 1.36 -13.51 -17.80
C THR A 418 1.15 -14.22 -19.13
#